data_AF-A0A6C0HDE3-F1
#
_entry.id   AF-A0A6C0HDE3-F1
#
_cell.length_a   1.000
_cell.length_b   1.000
_cell.length_c   1.000
_cell.angle_alpha   90.00
_cell.angle_beta   90.00
_cell.angle_gamma   90.00
#
_symmetry.space_group_name_H-M   'P 1'
#
loop_
_entity.id
_entity.type
_entity.pdbx_description
1 polymer ?
#
loop_
_entity_poly.entity_id
_entity_poly.type
_entity_poly.pdbx_seq_one_letter_code
_entity_poly.pdbx_strand_id
1 'polypeptide(L)'
;MKAALCFIISYEHQLNKEKIWKDWVEPNKDIINVYFHYKDFDLIKSDWIKKHALPKNYLVQTDYLHIVPAYLTLMFYGMKHDRNNQWYCFLTDSCVPIISPLKFREIFFENYIFSFLGWRKAWWNTSLVKRANLHYLQPEFRLSNTPWFILNRFDAYRCILYSQKNKGLYDFICRGDVANESIFAIMLRAQNSLNFVKNEYTTLMDWTRMMNKTSPHLFKDGDNKDKKFIEDSLKENTHSIFLRKVDKKFPDDVLLEYIKEDDDISVVEKRRRRIFWLKSKMVSLKYYYFFLYYLKNYYYYFFFLGFAYFFHQYFVRFFTF
;
A
#
# COMPACT_ATOMS: atom_id res chain seq x y z
N MET A 1 1.43 7.03 12.93
CA MET A 1 1.25 6.64 11.51
C MET A 1 1.38 5.16 11.43
N LYS A 2 0.57 4.53 10.59
CA LYS A 2 0.52 3.08 10.51
C LYS A 2 0.46 2.58 9.08
N ALA A 3 0.91 1.36 8.86
CA ALA A 3 0.64 0.58 7.68
C ALA A 3 -0.58 -0.33 7.93
N ALA A 4 -1.48 -0.39 6.97
CA ALA A 4 -2.60 -1.31 6.94
C ALA A 4 -2.22 -2.52 6.08
N LEU A 5 -2.02 -3.68 6.70
CA LEU A 5 -1.90 -4.95 6.00
C LEU A 5 -3.30 -5.42 5.61
N CYS A 6 -3.59 -5.39 4.31
CA CYS A 6 -4.91 -5.63 3.74
C CYS A 6 -4.91 -6.99 3.03
N PHE A 7 -5.39 -8.02 3.74
CA PHE A 7 -5.44 -9.39 3.25
C PHE A 7 -6.77 -9.69 2.60
N ILE A 8 -6.74 -10.44 1.49
CA ILE A 8 -7.90 -11.07 0.88
C ILE A 8 -7.74 -12.59 1.02
N ILE A 9 -8.68 -13.23 1.74
CA ILE A 9 -8.68 -14.68 2.00
C ILE A 9 -10.03 -15.27 1.54
N SER A 10 -10.04 -16.02 0.44
CA SER A 10 -11.31 -16.42 -0.21
C SER A 10 -11.48 -17.92 -0.45
N TYR A 11 -10.40 -18.71 -0.57
CA TYR A 11 -10.49 -20.13 -0.89
C TYR A 11 -10.60 -21.00 0.35
N GLU A 12 -9.56 -21.01 1.18
CA GLU A 12 -9.48 -21.87 2.36
C GLU A 12 -9.75 -21.13 3.67
N HIS A 13 -10.05 -19.82 3.58
CA HIS A 13 -10.34 -18.94 4.72
C HIS A 13 -9.23 -18.96 5.78
N GLN A 14 -7.98 -19.14 5.33
CA GLN A 14 -6.78 -19.28 6.15
C GLN A 14 -5.67 -18.40 5.58
N LEU A 15 -4.72 -18.05 6.44
CA LEU A 15 -3.49 -17.36 6.06
C LEU A 15 -2.33 -18.35 6.13
N ASN A 16 -1.58 -18.50 5.04
CA ASN A 16 -0.38 -19.32 5.05
C ASN A 16 0.63 -18.67 6.00
N LYS A 17 1.31 -19.51 6.79
CA LYS A 17 2.32 -19.05 7.76
C LYS A 17 1.78 -18.03 8.77
N GLU A 18 0.54 -18.22 9.23
CA GLU A 18 -0.12 -17.31 10.19
C GLU A 18 0.72 -17.04 11.44
N LYS A 19 1.43 -18.05 11.97
CA LYS A 19 2.32 -17.87 13.12
C LYS A 19 3.44 -16.86 12.82
N ILE A 20 4.11 -17.00 11.67
CA ILE A 20 5.15 -16.06 11.22
C ILE A 20 4.57 -14.64 11.12
N TRP A 21 3.35 -14.49 10.58
CA TRP A 21 2.68 -13.18 10.52
C TRP A 21 2.43 -12.57 11.90
N LYS A 22 1.94 -13.34 12.87
CA LYS A 22 1.74 -12.86 14.24
C LYS A 22 3.04 -12.38 14.86
N ASP A 23 4.07 -13.22 14.79
CA ASP A 23 5.38 -12.96 15.38
C ASP A 23 6.06 -11.77 14.70
N TRP A 24 5.86 -11.59 13.39
CA TRP A 24 6.40 -10.46 12.63
C TRP A 24 5.69 -9.13 12.89
N VAL A 25 4.36 -9.17 13.10
CA VAL A 25 3.55 -7.98 13.40
C VAL A 25 3.78 -7.49 14.82
N GLU A 26 3.98 -8.38 15.79
CA GLU A 26 4.01 -8.05 17.22
C GLU A 26 5.02 -6.94 17.59
N PRO A 27 6.29 -6.95 17.12
CA PRO A 27 7.25 -5.86 17.38
C PRO A 27 6.86 -4.52 16.75
N ASN A 28 5.94 -4.51 15.79
CA ASN A 28 5.48 -3.35 15.05
C ASN A 28 3.98 -3.06 15.24
N LYS A 29 3.34 -3.63 16.27
CA LYS A 29 1.91 -3.43 16.54
C LYS A 29 1.52 -1.97 16.77
N ASP A 30 2.47 -1.10 17.13
CA ASP A 30 2.27 0.35 17.24
C ASP A 30 2.12 1.04 15.87
N ILE A 31 2.69 0.45 14.81
CA ILE A 31 2.70 0.98 13.44
C ILE A 31 1.99 0.09 12.43
N ILE A 32 1.39 -1.03 12.83
CA ILE A 32 0.67 -1.94 11.93
C ILE A 32 -0.78 -2.10 12.40
N ASN A 33 -1.70 -1.98 11.45
CA ASN A 33 -3.05 -2.49 11.57
C ASN A 33 -3.24 -3.64 10.56
N VAL A 34 -4.00 -4.66 10.93
CA VAL A 34 -4.30 -5.82 10.08
C VAL A 34 -5.79 -5.87 9.76
N TYR A 35 -6.11 -6.15 8.50
CA TYR A 35 -7.48 -6.21 7.98
C TYR A 35 -7.66 -7.41 7.04
N PHE A 36 -8.72 -8.19 7.22
CA PHE A 36 -9.07 -9.32 6.34
C PHE A 36 -10.41 -9.09 5.65
N HIS A 37 -10.41 -9.12 4.32
CA HIS A 37 -11.60 -9.37 3.51
C HIS A 37 -11.75 -10.88 3.32
N TYR A 38 -12.97 -11.38 3.52
CA TYR A 38 -13.30 -12.80 3.49
C TYR A 38 -14.63 -13.05 2.78
N LYS A 39 -14.83 -14.29 2.34
CA LYS A 39 -16.08 -14.73 1.69
C LYS A 39 -17.12 -15.22 2.70
N ASP A 40 -16.68 -15.95 3.72
CA ASP A 40 -17.51 -16.57 4.75
C ASP A 40 -16.75 -16.51 6.09
N PHE A 41 -17.41 -15.96 7.11
CA PHE A 41 -16.82 -15.76 8.43
C PHE A 41 -16.76 -17.07 9.22
N ASP A 42 -17.74 -17.95 9.04
CA ASP A 42 -17.88 -19.16 9.84
C ASP A 42 -16.86 -20.22 9.44
N LEU A 43 -16.35 -20.14 8.21
CA LEU A 43 -15.25 -20.97 7.70
C LEU A 43 -13.88 -20.53 8.23
N ILE A 44 -13.77 -19.33 8.82
CA ILE A 44 -12.52 -18.87 9.43
C ILE A 44 -12.34 -19.61 10.75
N LYS A 45 -11.23 -20.36 10.87
CA LYS A 45 -10.90 -21.08 12.12
C LYS A 45 -10.05 -20.26 13.07
N SER A 46 -9.23 -19.36 12.55
CA SER A 46 -8.30 -18.57 13.36
C SER A 46 -9.00 -17.40 14.07
N ASP A 47 -8.88 -17.35 15.39
CA ASP A 47 -9.35 -16.22 16.20
C ASP A 47 -8.61 -14.92 15.88
N TRP A 48 -7.35 -15.02 15.47
CA TRP A 48 -6.58 -13.85 15.06
C TRP A 48 -7.13 -13.26 13.77
N ILE A 49 -7.42 -14.11 12.77
CA ILE A 49 -8.08 -13.66 11.54
C ILE A 49 -9.44 -13.06 11.86
N LYS A 50 -10.27 -13.74 12.68
CA LYS A 50 -11.60 -13.23 13.09
C LYS A 50 -11.53 -11.85 13.74
N LYS A 51 -10.58 -11.64 14.65
CA LYS A 51 -10.36 -10.36 15.34
C LYS A 51 -10.00 -9.22 14.37
N HIS A 52 -9.34 -9.54 13.27
CA HIS A 52 -8.89 -8.58 12.26
C HIS A 52 -9.79 -8.57 11.01
N ALA A 53 -10.91 -9.28 11.03
CA ALA A 53 -11.83 -9.40 9.91
C ALA A 53 -12.65 -8.13 9.71
N LEU A 54 -12.96 -7.80 8.46
CA LEU A 54 -13.87 -6.70 8.14
C LEU A 54 -15.28 -6.98 8.70
N PRO A 55 -15.99 -5.97 9.22
CA PRO A 55 -17.40 -6.14 9.57
C PRO A 55 -18.23 -6.47 8.32
N LYS A 56 -19.28 -7.28 8.48
CA LYS A 56 -20.08 -7.84 7.36
C LYS A 56 -20.61 -6.78 6.39
N ASN A 57 -20.97 -5.59 6.88
CA ASN A 57 -21.49 -4.48 6.07
C ASN A 57 -20.43 -3.83 5.16
N TYR A 58 -19.15 -4.17 5.32
CA TYR A 58 -18.06 -3.75 4.43
C TYR A 58 -17.66 -4.83 3.42
N LEU A 59 -18.23 -6.03 3.52
CA LEU A 59 -17.94 -7.10 2.57
C LEU A 59 -18.64 -6.85 1.25
N VAL A 60 -17.99 -7.32 0.20
CA VAL A 60 -18.50 -7.33 -1.17
C VAL A 60 -18.19 -8.70 -1.74
N GLN A 61 -19.13 -9.23 -2.50
CA GLN A 61 -18.92 -10.49 -3.20
C GLN A 61 -17.85 -10.29 -4.27
N THR A 62 -16.88 -11.20 -4.29
CA THR A 62 -15.80 -11.22 -5.27
C THR A 62 -15.58 -12.63 -5.77
N ASP A 63 -14.93 -12.72 -6.93
CA ASP A 63 -14.40 -13.96 -7.48
C ASP A 63 -12.96 -13.72 -7.97
N TYR A 64 -12.35 -14.75 -8.57
CA TYR A 64 -10.97 -14.68 -9.07
C TYR A 64 -10.76 -13.58 -10.13
N LEU A 65 -11.75 -13.34 -10.99
CA LEU A 65 -11.68 -12.35 -12.07
C LEU A 65 -12.06 -10.94 -11.58
N HIS A 66 -12.90 -10.85 -10.55
CA HIS A 66 -13.54 -9.62 -10.08
C HIS A 66 -13.19 -9.28 -8.62
N ILE A 67 -11.89 -9.13 -8.35
CA ILE A 67 -11.39 -8.91 -6.98
C ILE A 67 -11.31 -7.43 -6.57
N VAL A 68 -11.32 -6.49 -7.52
CA VAL A 68 -11.12 -5.04 -7.28
C VAL A 68 -12.03 -4.45 -6.18
N PRO A 69 -13.33 -4.81 -6.08
CA PRO A 69 -14.18 -4.30 -5.00
C PRO A 69 -13.66 -4.64 -3.59
N ALA A 70 -13.03 -5.80 -3.39
CA ALA A 70 -12.42 -6.17 -2.10
C ALA A 70 -11.26 -5.22 -1.73
N TYR A 71 -10.44 -4.84 -2.71
CA TYR A 71 -9.37 -3.85 -2.48
C TYR A 71 -9.94 -2.49 -2.04
N LEU A 72 -10.99 -2.02 -2.72
CA LEU A 72 -11.62 -0.73 -2.39
C LEU A 72 -12.26 -0.73 -1.00
N THR A 73 -12.93 -1.81 -0.61
CA THR A 73 -13.55 -1.93 0.71
C THR A 73 -12.51 -2.01 1.83
N LEU A 74 -11.40 -2.74 1.62
CA LEU A 74 -10.25 -2.75 2.54
C LEU A 74 -9.67 -1.35 2.76
N MET A 75 -9.44 -0.59 1.67
CA MET A 75 -8.97 0.80 1.79
C MET A 75 -9.97 1.67 2.54
N PHE A 76 -11.25 1.62 2.14
CA PHE A 76 -12.29 2.45 2.71
C PHE A 76 -12.48 2.18 4.21
N TYR A 77 -12.57 0.91 4.60
CA TYR A 77 -12.65 0.51 6.00
C TYR A 77 -11.41 0.95 6.77
N GLY A 78 -10.20 0.64 6.26
CA GLY A 78 -8.96 1.03 6.91
C GLY A 78 -8.82 2.55 7.08
N MET A 79 -9.28 3.36 6.12
CA MET A 79 -9.30 4.82 6.23
C MET A 79 -10.21 5.34 7.33
N LYS A 80 -11.37 4.70 7.49
CA LYS A 80 -12.38 5.06 8.49
C LYS A 80 -12.00 4.58 9.88
N HIS A 81 -11.48 3.36 9.98
CA HIS A 81 -11.10 2.71 11.24
C HIS A 81 -9.91 3.43 11.90
N ASP A 82 -8.87 3.78 11.14
CA ASP A 82 -7.71 4.51 11.69
C ASP A 82 -7.22 5.59 10.72
N ARG A 83 -7.39 6.85 11.14
CA ARG A 83 -6.94 8.04 10.39
C ARG A 83 -5.41 8.09 10.25
N ASN A 84 -4.67 7.34 11.08
CA ASN A 84 -3.22 7.27 11.03
C ASN A 84 -2.71 6.27 9.99
N ASN A 85 -3.55 5.47 9.35
CA ASN A 85 -3.13 4.60 8.24
C ASN A 85 -2.60 5.46 7.09
N GLN A 86 -1.30 5.31 6.83
CA GLN A 86 -0.55 5.99 5.75
C GLN A 86 -0.26 5.06 4.58
N TRP A 87 -0.12 3.75 4.84
CA TRP A 87 0.08 2.73 3.81
C TRP A 87 -1.04 1.72 3.80
N TYR A 88 -1.36 1.20 2.60
CA TYR A 88 -2.29 0.11 2.36
C TYR A 88 -1.54 -0.95 1.55
N CYS A 89 -1.09 -2.01 2.23
CA CYS A 89 -0.32 -3.10 1.64
C CYS A 89 -1.29 -4.24 1.26
N PHE A 90 -1.42 -4.54 -0.03
CA PHE A 90 -2.37 -5.55 -0.49
C PHE A 90 -1.74 -6.92 -0.64
N LEU A 91 -2.31 -7.89 0.07
CA LEU A 91 -1.78 -9.23 0.27
C LEU A 91 -2.88 -10.27 0.05
N THR A 92 -2.50 -11.52 -0.24
CA THR A 92 -3.45 -12.64 -0.17
C THR A 92 -2.96 -13.67 0.84
N ASP A 93 -3.80 -14.65 1.13
CA ASP A 93 -3.51 -15.89 1.86
C ASP A 93 -2.09 -16.47 1.70
N SER A 94 -1.49 -16.44 0.52
CA SER A 94 -0.17 -17.05 0.24
C SER A 94 1.00 -16.07 0.24
N CYS A 95 0.82 -14.85 0.75
CA CYS A 95 1.90 -13.88 0.94
C CYS A 95 2.54 -14.03 2.33
N VAL A 96 3.86 -13.85 2.41
CA VAL A 96 4.61 -13.88 3.69
C VAL A 96 5.63 -12.74 3.73
N PRO A 97 6.02 -12.23 4.91
CA PRO A 97 7.16 -11.31 5.01
C PRO A 97 8.47 -12.05 4.71
N ILE A 98 9.44 -11.34 4.14
CA ILE A 98 10.81 -11.85 3.86
C ILE A 98 11.91 -10.86 4.28
N ILE A 99 11.57 -9.96 5.20
CA ILE A 99 12.52 -9.06 5.86
C ILE A 99 12.19 -8.99 7.35
N SER A 100 13.14 -8.56 8.17
CA SER A 100 12.91 -8.37 9.60
C SER A 100 11.88 -7.28 9.92
N PRO A 101 11.17 -7.38 11.06
CA PRO A 101 10.27 -6.32 11.53
C PRO A 101 10.97 -4.96 11.62
N LEU A 102 12.22 -4.92 12.08
CA LEU A 102 12.98 -3.68 12.17
C LEU A 102 13.29 -3.10 10.78
N LYS A 103 13.61 -3.94 9.79
CA LYS A 103 13.81 -3.50 8.40
C LYS A 103 12.53 -2.95 7.79
N PHE A 104 11.39 -3.59 8.04
CA PHE A 104 10.09 -3.06 7.61
C PHE A 104 9.81 -1.68 8.21
N ARG A 105 10.06 -1.50 9.51
CA ARG A 105 9.90 -0.21 10.19
C ARG A 105 10.74 0.89 9.53
N GLU A 106 12.00 0.59 9.22
CA GLU A 106 12.89 1.50 8.47
C GLU A 106 12.27 1.88 7.11
N ILE A 107 11.95 0.88 6.28
CA ILE A 107 11.37 1.09 4.94
C ILE A 107 10.07 1.91 5.02
N PHE A 108 9.20 1.63 5.99
CA PHE A 108 7.96 2.37 6.21
C PHE A 108 8.21 3.84 6.52
N PHE A 109 9.05 4.16 7.50
CA PHE A 109 9.29 5.57 7.87
C PHE A 109 10.04 6.36 6.81
N GLU A 110 10.82 5.70 5.96
CA GLU A 110 11.44 6.32 4.79
C GLU A 110 10.45 6.66 3.69
N ASN A 111 9.43 5.83 3.52
CA ASN A 111 8.66 5.82 2.29
C ASN A 111 7.14 6.00 2.46
N TYR A 112 6.63 6.22 3.67
CA TYR A 112 5.17 6.28 3.94
C TYR A 112 4.40 7.28 3.07
N ILE A 113 5.07 8.29 2.50
CA ILE A 113 4.48 9.27 1.57
C ILE A 113 4.36 8.77 0.13
N PHE A 114 5.05 7.70 -0.23
CA PHE A 114 5.06 7.14 -1.58
C PHE A 114 4.18 5.90 -1.66
N SER A 115 3.53 5.75 -2.81
CA SER A 115 2.96 4.48 -3.24
C SER A 115 4.03 3.68 -3.99
N PHE A 116 3.96 2.35 -3.93
CA PHE A 116 4.76 1.41 -4.70
C PHE A 116 3.82 0.58 -5.55
N LEU A 117 3.90 0.75 -6.87
CA LEU A 117 3.07 0.04 -7.84
C LEU A 117 3.95 -0.25 -9.05
N GLY A 118 4.30 -1.51 -9.27
CA GLY A 118 4.96 -1.89 -10.52
C GLY A 118 3.96 -1.72 -11.66
N TRP A 119 4.17 -0.75 -12.55
CA TRP A 119 3.28 -0.42 -13.66
C TRP A 119 4.03 -0.24 -14.98
N ARG A 120 3.35 -0.55 -16.08
CA ARG A 120 3.85 -0.36 -17.44
C ARG A 120 2.69 -0.29 -18.43
N LYS A 121 2.96 0.10 -19.68
CA LYS A 121 2.01 -0.14 -20.78
C LYS A 121 1.64 -1.62 -20.83
N ALA A 122 0.39 -1.94 -21.12
CA ALA A 122 -0.05 -3.32 -21.23
C ALA A 122 0.85 -4.08 -22.21
N TRP A 123 1.40 -5.20 -21.77
CA TRP A 123 2.34 -6.02 -22.55
C TRP A 123 1.63 -7.09 -23.40
N TRP A 124 0.31 -7.22 -23.24
CA TRP A 124 -0.52 -8.13 -24.03
C TRP A 124 -1.22 -7.40 -25.17
N ASN A 125 -1.64 -8.15 -26.18
CA ASN A 125 -2.46 -7.59 -27.26
C ASN A 125 -3.87 -7.26 -26.75
N THR A 126 -4.10 -5.98 -26.50
CA THR A 126 -5.39 -5.49 -25.98
C THR A 126 -6.57 -5.80 -26.91
N SER A 127 -6.37 -5.93 -28.22
CA SER A 127 -7.45 -6.26 -29.16
C SER A 127 -7.90 -7.72 -29.10
N LEU A 128 -7.05 -8.62 -28.57
CA LEU A 128 -7.36 -10.04 -28.45
C LEU A 128 -7.80 -10.44 -27.03
N VAL A 129 -7.29 -9.73 -26.02
CA VAL A 129 -7.46 -10.09 -24.61
C VAL A 129 -8.40 -9.09 -23.94
N LYS A 130 -9.51 -9.60 -23.35
CA LYS A 130 -10.54 -8.80 -22.68
C LYS A 130 -10.15 -8.25 -21.29
N ARG A 131 -8.86 -8.35 -20.92
CA ARG A 131 -8.37 -7.90 -19.63
C ARG A 131 -8.67 -6.43 -19.41
N ALA A 132 -9.37 -6.12 -18.32
CA ALA A 132 -9.79 -4.77 -17.94
C ALA A 132 -10.48 -3.96 -19.08
N ASN A 133 -10.99 -4.63 -20.13
CA ASN A 133 -11.52 -4.00 -21.34
C ASN A 133 -10.60 -2.94 -21.98
N LEU A 134 -9.27 -3.12 -21.90
CA LEU A 134 -8.30 -2.09 -22.31
C LEU A 134 -8.40 -1.65 -23.77
N HIS A 135 -8.88 -2.50 -24.68
CA HIS A 135 -9.04 -2.17 -26.10
C HIS A 135 -9.86 -0.90 -26.33
N TYR A 136 -10.89 -0.71 -25.50
CA TYR A 136 -11.83 0.40 -25.60
C TYR A 136 -11.33 1.69 -24.95
N LEU A 137 -10.18 1.65 -24.27
CA LEU A 137 -9.58 2.82 -23.65
C LEU A 137 -8.62 3.52 -24.61
N GLN A 138 -8.43 4.83 -24.40
CA GLN A 138 -7.39 5.58 -25.10
C GLN A 138 -6.00 5.00 -24.82
N PRO A 139 -5.05 5.04 -25.78
CA PRO A 139 -3.75 4.38 -25.67
C PRO A 139 -2.97 4.68 -24.39
N GLU A 140 -3.06 5.90 -23.86
CA GLU A 140 -2.40 6.33 -22.63
C GLU A 140 -2.97 5.70 -21.35
N PHE A 141 -4.17 5.12 -21.41
CA PHE A 141 -4.81 4.37 -20.31
C PHE A 141 -4.74 2.86 -20.51
N ARG A 142 -4.08 2.36 -21.55
CA ARG A 142 -3.81 0.92 -21.74
C ARG A 142 -2.62 0.50 -20.88
N LEU A 143 -2.82 0.61 -19.57
CA LEU A 143 -1.82 0.38 -18.55
C LEU A 143 -2.04 -0.95 -17.86
N SER A 144 -0.97 -1.45 -17.28
CA SER A 144 -0.94 -2.66 -16.47
C SER A 144 -0.20 -2.37 -15.17
N ASN A 145 -0.59 -3.04 -14.10
CA ASN A 145 0.07 -2.98 -12.80
C ASN A 145 0.14 -4.35 -12.13
N THR A 146 1.04 -4.49 -11.16
CA THR A 146 1.06 -5.67 -10.28
C THR A 146 -0.15 -5.66 -9.37
N PRO A 147 -0.75 -6.82 -9.04
CA PRO A 147 -1.90 -6.86 -8.14
C PRO A 147 -1.51 -6.92 -6.66
N TRP A 148 -0.21 -7.03 -6.35
CA TRP A 148 0.38 -6.87 -5.02
C TRP A 148 1.23 -5.59 -5.01
N PHE A 149 0.78 -4.62 -4.24
CA PHE A 149 1.32 -3.26 -4.25
C PHE A 149 1.02 -2.57 -2.92
N ILE A 150 1.61 -1.38 -2.74
CA ILE A 150 1.37 -0.52 -1.59
C ILE A 150 0.86 0.82 -2.09
N LEU A 151 -0.29 1.28 -1.61
CA LEU A 151 -0.72 2.66 -1.83
C LEU A 151 -0.48 3.48 -0.57
N ASN A 152 0.01 4.72 -0.75
CA ASN A 152 -0.09 5.72 0.29
C ASN A 152 -1.57 6.12 0.48
N ARG A 153 -1.87 6.78 1.61
CA ARG A 153 -3.23 7.21 1.95
C ARG A 153 -3.87 8.10 0.90
N PHE A 154 -3.11 9.01 0.29
CA PHE A 154 -3.63 9.96 -0.70
C PHE A 154 -4.05 9.25 -2.00
N ASP A 155 -3.23 8.34 -2.49
CA ASP A 155 -3.48 7.56 -3.70
C ASP A 155 -4.58 6.52 -3.48
N ALA A 156 -4.63 5.90 -2.30
CA ALA A 156 -5.77 5.05 -1.91
C ALA A 156 -7.09 5.85 -1.91
N TYR A 157 -7.09 7.08 -1.40
CA TYR A 157 -8.29 7.93 -1.33
C TYR A 157 -8.73 8.35 -2.72
N ARG A 158 -7.75 8.72 -3.56
CA ARG A 158 -7.90 9.01 -4.98
C ARG A 158 -8.57 7.86 -5.74
N CYS A 159 -8.13 6.62 -5.52
CA CYS A 159 -8.73 5.42 -6.11
C CYS A 159 -10.19 5.24 -5.66
N ILE A 160 -10.49 5.37 -4.37
CA ILE A 160 -11.87 5.33 -3.86
C ILE A 160 -12.73 6.41 -4.53
N LEU A 161 -12.25 7.66 -4.54
CA LEU A 161 -12.96 8.79 -5.12
C LEU A 161 -13.20 8.58 -6.61
N TYR A 162 -12.22 8.05 -7.35
CA TYR A 162 -12.37 7.73 -8.76
C TYR A 162 -13.49 6.70 -8.98
N SER A 163 -13.50 5.61 -8.21
CA SER A 163 -14.52 4.55 -8.34
C SER A 163 -15.95 5.07 -8.10
N GLN A 164 -16.09 6.09 -7.25
CA GLN A 164 -17.37 6.73 -6.96
C GLN A 164 -17.79 7.73 -8.03
N LYS A 165 -16.87 8.63 -8.43
CA LYS A 165 -17.17 9.72 -9.37
C LYS A 165 -17.25 9.25 -10.83
N ASN A 166 -16.48 8.24 -11.20
CA ASN A 166 -16.42 7.69 -12.56
C ASN A 166 -17.05 6.29 -12.62
N LYS A 167 -18.14 6.07 -11.86
CA LYS A 167 -18.72 4.74 -11.64
C LYS A 167 -18.94 3.96 -12.94
N GLY A 168 -19.52 4.57 -13.96
CA GLY A 168 -19.78 3.88 -15.24
C GLY A 168 -18.49 3.37 -15.92
N LEU A 169 -17.43 4.19 -15.96
CA LEU A 169 -16.15 3.79 -16.52
C LEU A 169 -15.42 2.77 -15.63
N TYR A 170 -15.45 2.97 -14.31
CA TYR A 170 -14.91 2.03 -13.33
C TYR A 170 -15.55 0.65 -13.48
N ASP A 171 -16.88 0.58 -13.50
CA ASP A 171 -17.64 -0.67 -13.65
C ASP A 171 -17.37 -1.30 -15.03
N PHE A 172 -17.25 -0.48 -16.09
CA PHE A 172 -16.88 -0.97 -17.42
C PHE A 172 -15.49 -1.64 -17.43
N ILE A 173 -14.48 -1.01 -16.84
CA ILE A 173 -13.13 -1.58 -16.75
C ILE A 173 -13.15 -2.85 -15.88
N CYS A 174 -13.84 -2.80 -14.73
CA CYS A 174 -13.89 -3.91 -13.79
C CYS A 174 -14.69 -5.13 -14.28
N ARG A 175 -15.56 -4.97 -15.28
CA ARG A 175 -16.21 -6.11 -15.97
C ARG A 175 -15.28 -6.87 -16.93
N GLY A 176 -14.11 -6.32 -17.24
CA GLY A 176 -13.08 -7.06 -17.98
C GLY A 176 -12.31 -7.99 -17.05
N ASP A 177 -11.75 -9.06 -17.60
CA ASP A 177 -11.04 -10.07 -16.83
C ASP A 177 -9.83 -9.46 -16.07
N VAL A 178 -9.61 -9.90 -14.83
CA VAL A 178 -8.40 -9.58 -14.05
C VAL A 178 -8.12 -8.06 -14.00
N ALA A 179 -9.17 -7.25 -13.82
CA ALA A 179 -9.05 -5.80 -13.85
C ALA A 179 -8.11 -5.22 -12.78
N ASN A 180 -7.85 -5.97 -11.70
CA ASN A 180 -6.88 -5.62 -10.66
C ASN A 180 -5.44 -5.47 -11.18
N GLU A 181 -5.11 -6.08 -12.32
CA GLU A 181 -3.81 -5.91 -13.00
C GLU A 181 -3.75 -4.67 -13.90
N SER A 182 -4.72 -3.74 -13.83
CA SER A 182 -4.71 -2.53 -14.67
C SER A 182 -5.37 -1.31 -14.03
N ILE A 183 -6.50 -1.51 -13.33
CA ILE A 183 -7.37 -0.42 -12.89
C ILE A 183 -6.64 0.59 -11.98
N PHE A 184 -5.73 0.14 -11.11
CA PHE A 184 -5.06 1.04 -10.17
C PHE A 184 -4.10 2.01 -10.88
N ALA A 185 -3.34 1.53 -11.87
CA ALA A 185 -2.53 2.42 -12.70
C ALA A 185 -3.41 3.41 -13.49
N ILE A 186 -4.56 2.95 -14.00
CA ILE A 186 -5.51 3.79 -14.75
C ILE A 186 -6.10 4.90 -13.86
N MET A 187 -6.57 4.55 -12.66
CA MET A 187 -7.14 5.52 -11.71
C MET A 187 -6.11 6.60 -11.34
N LEU A 188 -4.88 6.18 -11.02
CA LEU A 188 -3.80 7.10 -10.66
C LEU A 188 -3.33 7.93 -11.87
N ARG A 189 -3.34 7.37 -13.09
CA ARG A 189 -3.05 8.11 -14.32
C ARG A 189 -4.10 9.20 -14.56
N ALA A 190 -5.39 8.86 -14.41
CA ALA A 190 -6.49 9.80 -14.62
C ALA A 190 -6.48 10.97 -13.62
N GLN A 191 -5.85 10.79 -12.46
CA GLN A 191 -5.70 11.81 -11.42
C GLN A 191 -4.32 12.47 -11.42
N ASN A 192 -3.52 12.27 -12.47
CA ASN A 192 -2.16 12.79 -12.62
C ASN A 192 -1.24 12.43 -11.43
N SER A 193 -1.50 11.32 -10.74
CA SER A 193 -0.71 10.89 -9.60
C SER A 193 0.27 9.76 -9.91
N LEU A 194 0.07 9.02 -11.00
CA LEU A 194 0.89 7.87 -11.36
C LEU A 194 2.40 8.20 -11.48
N ASN A 195 2.75 9.40 -11.93
CA ASN A 195 4.14 9.83 -12.06
C ASN A 195 4.86 10.02 -10.72
N PHE A 196 4.11 10.15 -9.61
CA PHE A 196 4.67 10.28 -8.26
C PHE A 196 4.73 8.94 -7.52
N VAL A 197 4.26 7.86 -8.16
CA VAL A 197 4.31 6.50 -7.64
C VAL A 197 5.68 5.91 -7.95
N LYS A 198 6.30 5.25 -6.98
CA LYS A 198 7.52 4.47 -7.22
C LYS A 198 7.16 3.25 -8.05
N ASN A 199 7.71 3.17 -9.26
CA ASN A 199 7.48 2.07 -10.18
C ASN A 199 8.34 0.85 -9.82
N GLU A 200 8.06 0.27 -8.66
CA GLU A 200 8.84 -0.80 -8.05
C GLU A 200 7.92 -1.85 -7.42
N TYR A 201 8.45 -3.07 -7.28
CA TYR A 201 7.74 -4.19 -6.69
C TYR A 201 8.03 -4.24 -5.18
N THR A 202 7.01 -4.50 -4.37
CA THR A 202 7.19 -4.73 -2.91
C THR A 202 6.97 -6.20 -2.53
N THR A 203 6.46 -6.98 -3.47
CA THR A 203 6.21 -8.41 -3.32
C THR A 203 6.98 -9.17 -4.39
N LEU A 204 7.93 -10.00 -3.96
CA LEU A 204 8.72 -10.87 -4.82
C LEU A 204 7.87 -12.01 -5.35
N MET A 205 8.06 -12.31 -6.63
CA MET A 205 7.40 -13.41 -7.33
C MET A 205 8.35 -13.98 -8.38
N ASP A 206 8.50 -15.29 -8.36
CA ASP A 206 9.30 -15.96 -9.38
C ASP A 206 8.44 -16.34 -10.58
N TRP A 207 8.51 -15.51 -11.63
CA TRP A 207 7.88 -15.77 -12.92
C TRP A 207 8.75 -16.62 -13.85
N THR A 208 10.02 -16.87 -13.50
CA THR A 208 10.93 -17.70 -14.32
C THR A 208 10.65 -19.19 -14.14
N ARG A 209 10.21 -19.60 -12.95
CA ARG A 209 9.79 -20.97 -12.60
C ARG A 209 8.27 -21.09 -12.47
N MET A 210 7.52 -20.43 -13.37
CA MET A 210 6.06 -20.35 -13.30
C MET A 210 5.37 -21.73 -13.28
N MET A 211 4.31 -21.89 -12.47
CA MET A 211 3.49 -23.11 -12.50
C MET A 211 2.64 -23.20 -13.77
N ASN A 212 2.20 -22.06 -14.29
CA ASN A 212 1.46 -21.94 -15.54
C ASN A 212 1.55 -20.49 -16.07
N LYS A 213 0.97 -20.24 -17.25
CA LYS A 213 1.02 -18.92 -17.93
C LYS A 213 0.46 -17.75 -17.12
N THR A 214 -0.29 -18.02 -16.05
CA THR A 214 -1.01 -17.03 -15.24
C THR A 214 -0.66 -17.09 -13.75
N SER A 215 0.27 -17.94 -13.34
CA SER A 215 0.65 -18.12 -11.93
C SER A 215 2.16 -18.23 -11.78
N PRO A 216 2.76 -17.44 -10.88
CA PRO A 216 4.18 -17.58 -10.57
C PRO A 216 4.46 -18.94 -9.90
N HIS A 217 5.75 -19.23 -9.69
CA HIS A 217 6.24 -20.36 -8.92
C HIS A 217 5.56 -20.47 -7.55
N LEU A 218 5.34 -21.71 -7.10
CA LEU A 218 4.88 -22.02 -5.75
C LEU A 218 6.07 -22.46 -4.91
N PHE A 219 6.51 -21.59 -4.01
CA PHE A 219 7.54 -21.89 -3.03
C PHE A 219 6.97 -22.91 -2.04
N LYS A 220 7.46 -24.15 -2.12
CA LYS A 220 6.96 -25.27 -1.31
C LYS A 220 8.04 -26.05 -0.58
N ASP A 221 9.21 -26.20 -1.19
CA ASP A 221 10.22 -27.11 -0.66
C ASP A 221 11.37 -26.37 0.05
N GLY A 222 11.60 -25.08 -0.25
CA GLY A 222 12.68 -24.32 0.37
C GLY A 222 14.07 -24.74 -0.11
N ASP A 223 14.16 -25.21 -1.36
CA ASP A 223 15.40 -25.69 -1.95
C ASP A 223 16.41 -24.55 -2.21
N ASN A 224 17.63 -24.92 -2.62
CA ASN A 224 18.67 -23.94 -2.92
C ASN A 224 18.30 -22.96 -4.05
N LYS A 225 17.39 -23.35 -4.96
CA LYS A 225 16.92 -22.46 -6.02
C LYS A 225 15.96 -21.42 -5.47
N ASP A 226 15.08 -21.80 -4.54
CA ASP A 226 14.21 -20.89 -3.81
C ASP A 226 15.03 -19.90 -2.98
N LYS A 227 15.99 -20.38 -2.20
CA LYS A 227 16.89 -19.53 -1.40
C LYS A 227 17.66 -18.54 -2.27
N LYS A 228 18.30 -19.03 -3.33
CA LYS A 228 19.03 -18.20 -4.28
C LYS A 228 18.15 -17.13 -4.93
N PHE A 229 16.95 -17.49 -5.37
CA PHE A 229 16.00 -16.52 -5.93
C PHE A 229 15.67 -15.40 -4.93
N ILE A 230 15.39 -15.76 -3.67
CA ILE A 230 15.06 -14.79 -2.62
C ILE A 230 16.25 -13.85 -2.36
N GLU A 231 17.46 -14.40 -2.23
CA GLU A 231 18.68 -13.63 -1.99
C GLU A 231 19.01 -12.67 -3.12
N ASP A 232 19.01 -13.15 -4.36
CA ASP A 232 19.32 -12.35 -5.54
C ASP A 232 18.28 -11.24 -5.70
N SER A 233 16.99 -11.56 -5.54
CA SER A 233 15.89 -10.58 -5.61
C SER A 233 15.97 -9.51 -4.51
N LEU A 234 16.37 -9.88 -3.29
CA LEU A 234 16.55 -8.94 -2.17
C LEU A 234 17.73 -8.00 -2.38
N LYS A 235 18.81 -8.47 -3.03
CA LYS A 235 19.95 -7.63 -3.41
C LYS A 235 19.58 -6.65 -4.52
N GLU A 236 18.78 -7.10 -5.49
CA GLU A 236 18.36 -6.27 -6.63
C GLU A 236 17.33 -5.20 -6.24
N ASN A 237 16.41 -5.50 -5.34
CA ASN A 237 15.33 -4.59 -4.97
C ASN A 237 15.20 -4.42 -3.44
N THR A 238 15.75 -3.32 -2.96
CA THR A 238 15.77 -2.93 -1.54
C THR A 238 14.40 -2.57 -0.93
N HIS A 239 13.36 -2.42 -1.75
CA HIS A 239 11.98 -2.17 -1.30
C HIS A 239 11.11 -3.44 -1.26
N SER A 240 11.71 -4.61 -1.51
CA SER A 240 11.05 -5.90 -1.36
C SER A 240 10.76 -6.18 0.11
N ILE A 241 9.50 -6.48 0.43
CA ILE A 241 9.03 -6.72 1.81
C ILE A 241 8.41 -8.12 1.92
N PHE A 242 7.69 -8.54 0.88
CA PHE A 242 6.90 -9.76 0.89
C PHE A 242 7.35 -10.74 -0.18
N LEU A 243 7.03 -12.02 0.00
CA LEU A 243 7.21 -13.09 -0.98
C LEU A 243 5.86 -13.71 -1.31
N ARG A 244 5.72 -14.12 -2.57
CA ARG A 244 4.58 -14.85 -3.13
C ARG A 244 5.08 -15.83 -4.21
N LYS A 245 4.49 -17.01 -4.42
CA LYS A 245 3.33 -17.66 -3.78
C LYS A 245 3.86 -18.74 -2.84
N VAL A 246 3.68 -18.59 -1.53
CA VAL A 246 4.26 -19.51 -0.54
C VAL A 246 3.22 -20.52 -0.09
N ASP A 247 3.55 -21.81 -0.20
CA ASP A 247 2.73 -22.93 0.26
C ASP A 247 2.78 -23.06 1.79
N LYS A 248 1.75 -23.68 2.38
CA LYS A 248 1.72 -23.96 3.82
C LYS A 248 2.86 -24.87 4.28
N LYS A 249 3.36 -25.73 3.38
CA LYS A 249 4.45 -26.68 3.63
C LYS A 249 5.85 -26.08 3.45
N PHE A 250 5.99 -24.86 2.91
CA PHE A 250 7.29 -24.21 2.77
C PHE A 250 8.04 -24.17 4.10
N PRO A 251 9.31 -24.55 4.21
CA PRO A 251 9.95 -24.65 5.53
C PRO A 251 10.00 -23.29 6.26
N ASP A 252 9.57 -23.26 7.53
CA ASP A 252 9.51 -22.03 8.32
C ASP A 252 10.92 -21.50 8.62
N ASP A 253 11.88 -22.39 8.86
CA ASP A 253 13.29 -22.09 9.09
C ASP A 253 13.90 -21.29 7.93
N VAL A 254 13.57 -21.62 6.68
CA VAL A 254 14.01 -20.87 5.51
C VAL A 254 13.47 -19.43 5.52
N LEU A 255 12.22 -19.20 5.91
CA LEU A 255 11.69 -17.83 6.04
C LEU A 255 12.33 -17.09 7.20
N LEU A 256 12.54 -17.79 8.32
CA LEU A 256 13.13 -17.22 9.53
C LEU A 256 14.59 -16.79 9.32
N GLU A 257 15.34 -17.42 8.43
CA GLU A 257 16.67 -16.97 8.00
C GLU A 257 16.67 -15.53 7.46
N TYR A 258 15.61 -15.10 6.77
CA TYR A 258 15.48 -13.75 6.21
C TYR A 258 14.73 -12.77 7.13
N ILE A 259 13.90 -13.28 8.04
CA ILE A 259 13.09 -12.48 8.96
C ILE A 259 13.85 -12.14 10.25
N LYS A 260 14.85 -12.92 10.64
CA LYS A 260 15.66 -12.62 11.83
C LYS A 260 16.29 -11.23 11.75
N GLU A 261 16.47 -10.61 12.91
CA GLU A 261 17.26 -9.37 12.97
C GLU A 261 18.69 -9.65 12.51
N ASP A 262 19.37 -8.60 12.04
CA ASP A 262 20.78 -8.70 11.71
C ASP A 262 21.56 -9.10 12.97
N ASP A 263 22.39 -10.14 12.88
CA ASP A 263 23.22 -10.61 14.01
C ASP A 263 24.26 -9.54 14.42
N ASP A 264 24.55 -8.59 13.52
CA ASP A 264 25.42 -7.45 13.77
C ASP A 264 24.68 -6.33 14.54
N ILE A 265 24.98 -6.23 15.84
CA ILE A 265 24.46 -5.21 16.75
C ILE A 265 24.67 -3.79 16.20
N SER A 266 25.79 -3.53 15.52
CA SER A 266 26.09 -2.20 14.97
C SER A 266 25.12 -1.82 13.85
N VAL A 267 24.72 -2.79 13.01
CA VAL A 267 23.71 -2.61 11.96
C VAL A 267 22.35 -2.34 12.57
N VAL A 268 21.97 -3.10 13.60
CA VAL A 268 20.72 -2.93 14.33
C VAL A 268 20.63 -1.54 14.97
N GLU A 269 21.68 -1.10 15.68
CA GLU A 269 21.74 0.23 16.28
C GLU A 269 21.66 1.35 15.24
N LYS A 270 22.41 1.23 14.14
CA LYS A 270 22.39 2.20 13.04
C LYS A 270 20.97 2.35 12.49
N ARG A 271 20.25 1.24 12.29
CA ARG A 271 18.86 1.23 11.83
C ARG A 271 17.93 1.89 12.84
N ARG A 272 18.09 1.61 14.14
CA ARG A 272 17.31 2.26 15.22
C ARG A 272 17.52 3.78 15.26
N ARG A 273 18.77 4.24 15.16
CA ARG A 273 19.10 5.67 15.09
C ARG A 273 18.48 6.34 13.85
N ARG A 274 18.55 5.67 12.70
CA ARG A 274 17.92 6.15 11.46
C ARG A 274 16.40 6.27 11.59
N ILE A 275 15.74 5.24 12.14
CA ILE A 275 14.29 5.28 12.43
C ILE A 275 13.95 6.44 13.37
N PHE A 276 14.73 6.62 14.44
CA PHE A 276 14.52 7.74 15.36
C PHE A 276 14.64 9.09 14.65
N TRP A 277 15.69 9.27 13.84
CA TRP A 277 15.88 10.49 13.05
C TRP A 277 14.72 10.75 12.07
N LEU A 278 14.24 9.72 11.37
CA LEU A 278 13.09 9.82 10.46
C LEU A 278 11.84 10.27 11.23
N LYS A 279 11.55 9.64 12.38
CA LYS A 279 10.43 10.04 13.25
C LYS A 279 10.57 11.49 13.70
N SER A 280 11.76 11.92 14.12
CA SER A 280 12.01 13.29 14.58
C SER A 280 11.88 14.32 13.45
N LYS A 281 12.45 14.06 12.28
CA LYS A 281 12.32 14.90 11.07
C LYS A 281 10.86 15.09 10.67
N MET A 282 10.06 14.06 10.86
CA MET A 282 8.64 14.13 10.58
C MET A 282 7.85 14.98 11.57
N VAL A 283 8.16 14.84 12.86
CA VAL A 283 7.56 15.68 13.90
C VAL A 283 7.91 17.14 13.63
N SER A 284 9.17 17.45 13.30
CA SER A 284 9.58 18.82 12.97
C SER A 284 8.90 19.36 11.71
N LEU A 285 8.73 18.55 10.66
CA LEU A 285 7.97 18.95 9.47
C LEU A 285 6.50 19.28 9.80
N LYS A 286 5.86 18.49 10.66
CA LYS A 286 4.48 18.80 11.10
C LYS A 286 4.39 20.13 11.85
N TYR A 287 5.32 20.38 12.78
CA TYR A 287 5.39 21.67 13.47
C TYR A 287 5.69 22.82 12.51
N TYR A 288 6.56 22.61 11.53
CA TYR A 288 6.86 23.59 10.50
C TYR A 288 5.62 23.93 9.65
N TYR A 289 4.87 22.92 9.18
CA TYR A 289 3.61 23.17 8.46
C TYR A 289 2.56 23.84 9.33
N PHE A 290 2.45 23.46 10.61
CA PHE A 290 1.56 24.11 11.55
C PHE A 290 1.95 25.58 11.76
N PHE A 291 3.24 25.87 11.90
CA PHE A 291 3.78 27.22 11.98
C PHE A 291 3.50 28.04 10.71
N LEU A 292 3.73 27.48 9.52
CA LEU A 292 3.39 28.14 8.25
C LEU A 292 1.89 28.40 8.10
N TYR A 293 1.04 27.45 8.52
CA TYR A 293 -0.41 27.61 8.52
C TYR A 293 -0.83 28.75 9.46
N TYR A 294 -0.22 28.82 10.65
CA TYR A 294 -0.42 29.91 11.58
C TYR A 294 0.03 31.24 10.96
N LEU A 295 1.26 31.34 10.46
CA LEU A 295 1.75 32.54 9.78
C LEU A 295 0.82 32.99 8.65
N LYS A 296 0.28 32.07 7.84
CA LYS A 296 -0.68 32.42 6.77
C LYS A 296 -1.97 33.02 7.33
N ASN A 297 -2.52 32.47 8.41
CA ASN A 297 -3.75 33.00 9.01
C ASN A 297 -3.53 34.36 9.69
N TYR A 298 -2.37 34.55 10.33
CA TYR A 298 -2.01 35.83 10.96
C TYR A 298 -1.49 36.87 9.97
N TYR A 299 -0.98 36.47 8.81
CA TYR A 299 -0.59 37.39 7.75
C TYR A 299 -1.76 38.28 7.33
N TYR A 300 -2.98 37.72 7.23
CA TYR A 300 -4.18 38.51 6.96
C TYR A 300 -4.51 39.50 8.10
N TYR A 301 -4.28 39.12 9.36
CA TYR A 301 -4.44 40.02 10.49
C TYR A 301 -3.41 41.16 10.48
N PHE A 302 -2.14 40.86 10.24
CA PHE A 302 -1.10 41.89 10.14
C PHE A 302 -1.31 42.81 8.93
N PHE A 303 -1.73 42.25 7.79
CA PHE A 303 -2.10 43.03 6.61
C PHE A 303 -3.30 43.94 6.88
N PHE A 304 -4.34 43.42 7.54
CA PHE A 304 -5.52 44.20 7.91
C PHE A 304 -5.21 45.32 8.91
N LEU A 305 -4.38 45.03 9.93
CA LEU A 305 -3.93 46.04 10.89
C LEU A 305 -3.09 47.13 10.22
N GLY A 306 -2.20 46.76 9.29
CA GLY A 306 -1.44 47.71 8.49
C GLY A 306 -2.34 48.59 7.61
N PHE A 307 -3.36 48.01 6.98
CA PHE A 307 -4.35 48.74 6.19
C PHE A 307 -5.19 49.68 7.05
N ALA A 308 -5.71 49.22 8.18
CA ALA A 308 -6.46 50.05 9.13
C ALA A 308 -5.62 51.22 9.65
N TYR A 309 -4.34 51.00 9.98
CA TYR A 309 -3.42 52.04 10.38
C TYR A 309 -3.16 53.06 9.26
N PHE A 310 -2.95 52.59 8.02
CA PHE A 310 -2.79 53.47 6.85
C PHE A 310 -4.02 54.35 6.63
N PHE A 311 -5.23 53.78 6.71
CA PHE A 311 -6.48 54.54 6.58
C PHE A 311 -6.68 55.53 7.73
N HIS A 312 -6.36 55.14 8.96
CA HIS A 312 -6.41 56.06 10.10
C HIS A 312 -5.47 57.26 9.89
N GLN A 313 -4.22 57.02 9.46
CA GLN A 313 -3.26 58.08 9.16
C GLN A 313 -3.72 58.98 8.00
N TYR A 314 -4.30 58.40 6.95
CA TYR A 314 -4.87 59.15 5.83
C TYR A 314 -6.03 60.05 6.29
N PHE A 315 -6.96 59.50 7.08
CA PHE A 315 -8.13 60.22 7.59
C PHE A 315 -7.71 61.35 8.52
N VAL A 316 -6.81 61.10 9.47
CA VAL A 316 -6.28 62.15 10.36
C VAL A 316 -5.68 63.30 9.55
N ARG A 317 -4.88 63.01 8.51
CA ARG A 317 -4.28 64.04 7.65
C ARG A 317 -5.31 64.81 6.82
N PHE A 318 -6.35 64.14 6.31
CA PHE A 318 -7.41 64.77 5.51
C PHE A 318 -8.24 65.78 6.30
N PHE A 319 -8.49 65.53 7.59
CA PHE A 319 -9.29 66.42 8.44
C PHE A 319 -8.48 67.49 9.20
N THR A 320 -7.15 67.48 9.08
CA THR A 320 -6.26 68.52 9.63
C THR A 320 -5.83 69.58 8.60
N PHE A 321 -6.34 69.51 7.38
CA PHE A 321 -6.31 70.56 6.36
C PHE A 321 -7.69 71.18 6.25
#